data_AF-A0A964IKJ0-F1
#
_entry.id   AF-A0A964IKJ0-F1
#
_cell.length_a   1.000
_cell.length_b   1.000
_cell.length_c   1.000
_cell.angle_alpha   90.00
_cell.angle_beta   90.00
_cell.angle_gamma   90.00
#
_symmetry.space_group_name_H-M   'P 1'
#
loop_
_entity.id
_entity.type
_entity.pdbx_description
1 polymer ?
#
loop_
_entity_poly.entity_id
_entity_poly.type
_entity_poly.pdbx_seq_one_letter_code
_entity_poly.pdbx_strand_id
1 'polypeptide(L)'
;MSADAAKGRAGNPAFEQSQQYLFDRLAAAGLSPRFETFADSSTGWEQVTGTLRLGGPAGEVVLSRDRHRVALAINSVSTPAGGTSFKLVDAGTGTSAAAYEGKDVRGAVVLASGSLGGAWQQAVRNRGAALARRTRSCGWMRFAAASSGSRTTPKTPSACW
;
A
#
# COMPACT_ATOMS: atom_id res chain seq x y z
N MET A 1 -12.10 -25.91 -6.43
CA MET A 1 -12.36 -24.48 -6.69
C MET A 1 -11.41 -23.70 -5.81
N SER A 2 -10.48 -22.95 -6.40
CA SER A 2 -9.37 -22.29 -5.71
C SER A 2 -9.83 -20.93 -5.21
N ALA A 3 -9.86 -20.75 -3.88
CA ALA A 3 -10.06 -19.46 -3.25
C ALA A 3 -8.70 -18.84 -2.96
N ASP A 4 -8.48 -17.67 -3.55
CA ASP A 4 -7.34 -16.82 -3.30
C ASP A 4 -7.31 -16.41 -1.83
N ALA A 5 -6.39 -17.00 -1.06
CA ALA A 5 -6.12 -16.61 0.31
C ALA A 5 -5.55 -15.18 0.32
N ALA A 6 -6.43 -14.19 0.49
CA ALA A 6 -6.02 -12.84 0.82
C ALA A 6 -5.24 -12.89 2.15
N LYS A 7 -3.94 -12.56 2.12
CA LYS A 7 -3.12 -12.43 3.33
C LYS A 7 -3.69 -11.29 4.20
N GLY A 8 -4.45 -11.64 5.23
CA GLY A 8 -4.99 -10.69 6.22
C GLY A 8 -3.92 -10.22 7.21
N ARG A 9 -4.02 -8.96 7.64
CA ARG A 9 -3.33 -8.44 8.84
C ARG A 9 -4.15 -8.80 10.09
N ALA A 10 -3.53 -8.72 11.27
CA ALA A 10 -4.20 -8.94 12.54
C ALA A 10 -5.56 -8.18 12.62
N GLY A 11 -6.63 -8.90 12.99
CA GLY A 11 -7.99 -8.36 13.12
C GLY A 11 -8.88 -8.40 11.86
N ASN A 12 -8.44 -9.01 10.76
CA ASN A 12 -9.26 -9.24 9.56
C ASN A 12 -9.74 -10.72 9.48
N PRO A 13 -10.95 -11.02 8.97
CA PRO A 13 -11.44 -12.41 8.82
C PRO A 13 -10.47 -13.36 8.10
N ALA A 14 -9.73 -12.90 7.09
CA ALA A 14 -8.74 -13.70 6.38
C ALA A 14 -7.49 -14.01 7.23
N PHE A 15 -7.15 -13.13 8.18
CA PHE A 15 -6.11 -13.43 9.17
C PHE A 15 -6.59 -14.52 10.13
N GLU A 16 -7.81 -14.39 10.66
CA GLU A 16 -8.43 -15.40 11.52
C GLU A 16 -8.56 -16.76 10.81
N GLN A 17 -8.98 -16.76 9.55
CA GLN A 17 -9.00 -17.97 8.71
C GLN A 17 -7.61 -18.58 8.53
N SER A 18 -6.58 -17.75 8.33
CA SER A 18 -5.20 -18.25 8.20
C SER A 18 -4.68 -18.86 9.51
N GLN A 19 -5.05 -18.28 10.65
CA GLN A 19 -4.73 -18.82 11.98
C GLN A 19 -5.41 -20.17 12.18
N GLN A 20 -6.69 -20.28 11.85
CA GLN A 20 -7.43 -21.54 11.93
C GLN A 20 -6.85 -22.61 11.00
N TYR A 21 -6.52 -22.25 9.75
CA TYR A 21 -5.89 -23.18 8.81
C TYR A 21 -4.58 -23.75 9.35
N LEU A 22 -3.73 -22.92 9.95
CA LEU A 22 -2.49 -23.38 10.57
C LEU A 22 -2.77 -24.27 11.79
N PHE A 23 -3.76 -23.89 12.61
CA PHE A 23 -4.18 -24.68 13.76
C PHE A 23 -4.60 -26.10 13.36
N ASP A 24 -5.48 -26.22 12.37
CA ASP A 24 -5.99 -27.51 11.88
C ASP A 24 -4.85 -28.38 11.33
N ARG A 25 -3.91 -27.78 10.59
CA ARG A 25 -2.75 -28.48 10.04
C ARG A 25 -1.80 -29.00 11.12
N LEU A 26 -1.58 -28.22 12.18
CA LEU A 26 -0.72 -28.61 13.29
C LEU A 26 -1.39 -29.72 14.13
N ALA A 27 -2.69 -29.57 14.39
CA ALA A 27 -3.47 -30.60 15.10
C ALA A 27 -3.50 -31.93 14.33
N ALA A 28 -3.72 -31.89 13.01
CA ALA A 28 -3.70 -33.08 12.16
C ALA A 28 -2.32 -33.77 12.12
N ALA A 29 -1.24 -33.04 12.40
CA ALA A 29 0.11 -33.59 12.53
C ALA A 29 0.41 -34.16 13.93
N GLY A 30 -0.58 -34.18 14.83
CA GLY A 30 -0.42 -34.69 16.20
C GLY A 30 0.20 -33.68 17.18
N LEU A 31 0.26 -32.39 16.82
CA LEU A 31 0.70 -31.34 17.73
C LEU A 31 -0.49 -30.76 18.51
N SER A 32 -0.21 -30.12 19.64
CA SER A 32 -1.22 -29.45 20.49
C SER A 32 -1.08 -27.92 20.41
N PRO A 33 -1.52 -27.26 19.32
CA PRO A 33 -1.43 -25.82 19.19
C PRO A 33 -2.41 -25.10 20.15
N ARG A 34 -2.11 -23.83 20.45
CA ARG A 34 -3.00 -22.93 21.21
C ARG A 34 -3.01 -21.54 20.59
N PHE A 35 -4.11 -20.81 20.76
CA PHE A 35 -4.14 -19.39 20.45
C PHE A 35 -3.68 -18.56 21.64
N GLU A 36 -2.89 -17.53 21.36
CA GLU A 36 -2.57 -16.47 22.30
C GLU A 36 -3.07 -15.15 21.72
N THR A 37 -3.87 -14.42 22.50
CA THR A 37 -4.44 -13.14 22.09
C THR A 37 -3.79 -12.04 22.91
N PHE A 38 -3.23 -11.06 22.22
CA PHE A 38 -2.67 -9.86 22.82
C PHE A 38 -3.57 -8.68 22.47
N ALA A 39 -3.87 -7.84 23.46
CA ALA A 39 -4.60 -6.60 23.20
C ALA A 39 -3.71 -5.69 22.35
N ASP A 40 -4.23 -5.29 21.19
CA ASP A 40 -3.64 -4.27 20.34
C ASP A 40 -4.61 -3.09 20.23
N SER A 41 -4.14 -1.90 20.56
CA SER A 41 -4.90 -0.65 20.41
C SER A 41 -4.67 -0.01 19.04
N SER A 42 -3.82 -0.60 18.20
CA SER A 42 -3.56 -0.11 16.86
C SER A 42 -4.76 -0.35 15.95
N THR A 43 -5.07 0.66 15.13
CA THR A 43 -6.12 0.52 14.12
C THR A 43 -5.59 -0.37 13.00
N GLY A 44 -6.15 -1.58 12.91
CA GLY A 44 -5.97 -2.44 11.74
C GLY A 44 -6.38 -1.71 10.47
N TRP A 45 -5.69 -1.98 9.36
CA TRP A 45 -5.97 -1.34 8.08
C TRP A 45 -6.09 -2.39 6.99
N GLU A 46 -7.15 -2.28 6.19
CA GLU A 46 -7.40 -3.08 5.01
C GLU A 46 -7.82 -2.18 3.83
N GLN A 47 -7.29 -2.50 2.65
CA GLN A 47 -7.83 -1.94 1.41
C GLN A 47 -9.17 -2.59 1.12
N VAL A 48 -10.27 -1.82 1.12
CA VAL A 48 -11.59 -2.36 0.79
C VAL A 48 -11.82 -2.33 -0.73
N THR A 49 -11.63 -1.16 -1.35
CA THR A 49 -11.79 -0.94 -2.80
C THR A 49 -10.63 -0.10 -3.33
N GLY A 50 -10.52 0.04 -4.65
CA GLY A 50 -9.60 0.99 -5.27
C GLY A 50 -9.44 0.77 -6.76
N THR A 51 -9.51 1.86 -7.53
CA THR A 51 -9.34 1.87 -8.98
C THR A 51 -8.48 3.06 -9.40
N LEU A 52 -7.51 2.83 -10.28
CA LEU A 52 -6.73 3.86 -10.94
C LEU A 52 -7.09 3.92 -12.42
N ARG A 53 -7.30 5.13 -12.91
CA ARG A 53 -7.56 5.41 -14.33
C ARG A 53 -6.54 6.37 -14.91
N LEU A 54 -6.22 6.20 -16.19
CA LEU A 54 -5.50 7.18 -16.99
C LEU A 54 -6.50 7.91 -17.90
N GLY A 55 -6.46 9.25 -17.91
CA GLY A 55 -7.38 10.07 -18.72
C GLY A 55 -8.69 10.48 -18.02
N GLY A 56 -8.75 10.41 -16.69
CA GLY A 56 -9.92 10.85 -15.90
C GLY A 56 -11.02 9.80 -15.75
N PRO A 57 -12.26 10.20 -15.41
CA PRO A 57 -13.35 9.27 -15.05
C PRO A 57 -13.74 8.28 -16.16
N ALA A 58 -13.74 8.74 -17.42
CA ALA A 58 -14.01 7.90 -18.60
C ALA A 58 -12.73 7.21 -19.14
N GLY A 59 -11.61 7.39 -18.46
CA GLY A 59 -10.31 6.89 -18.87
C GLY A 59 -10.13 5.39 -18.68
N GLU A 60 -9.02 4.88 -19.23
CA GLU A 60 -8.62 3.49 -19.15
C GLU A 60 -8.36 3.09 -17.70
N VAL A 61 -8.94 1.98 -17.25
CA VAL A 61 -8.62 1.41 -15.94
C VAL A 61 -7.34 0.61 -16.05
N VAL A 62 -6.26 1.15 -15.49
CA VAL A 62 -4.95 0.49 -15.47
C VAL A 62 -4.75 -0.39 -14.24
N LEU A 63 -5.43 -0.09 -13.13
CA LEU A 63 -5.38 -0.89 -11.90
C LEU A 63 -6.75 -0.87 -11.21
N SER A 64 -7.13 -1.99 -10.61
CA SER A 64 -8.36 -2.14 -9.85
C SER A 64 -8.19 -3.30 -8.90
N ARG A 65 -8.50 -3.13 -7.62
CA ARG A 65 -8.41 -4.19 -6.61
C ARG A 65 -9.24 -5.43 -6.99
N ASP A 66 -10.40 -5.21 -7.58
CA ASP A 66 -11.33 -6.29 -7.91
C ASP A 66 -10.81 -7.19 -9.03
N ARG A 67 -9.92 -6.65 -9.88
CA ARG A 67 -9.39 -7.34 -11.07
C ARG A 67 -7.91 -7.68 -10.96
N HIS A 68 -7.19 -7.03 -10.05
CA HIS A 68 -5.74 -7.08 -9.97
C HIS A 68 -5.31 -7.19 -8.50
N ARG A 69 -4.30 -8.02 -8.20
CA ARG A 69 -3.70 -8.16 -6.86
C ARG A 69 -2.78 -6.99 -6.51
N VAL A 70 -3.35 -5.80 -6.44
CA VAL A 70 -2.60 -4.57 -6.14
C VAL A 70 -2.36 -4.47 -4.64
N ALA A 71 -1.11 -4.18 -4.25
CA ALA A 71 -0.80 -3.82 -2.88
C ALA A 71 -0.76 -2.30 -2.74
N LEU A 72 -1.48 -1.75 -1.76
CA LEU A 72 -1.30 -0.36 -1.34
C LEU A 72 -0.08 -0.21 -0.41
N ALA A 73 0.50 0.99 -0.34
CA ALA A 73 1.51 1.28 0.67
C ALA A 73 0.85 1.28 2.05
N ILE A 74 1.58 0.77 3.04
CA ILE A 74 1.17 0.86 4.43
C ILE A 74 0.88 2.32 4.78
N ASN A 75 -0.20 2.56 5.52
CA ASN A 75 -0.68 3.89 5.92
C ASN A 75 -1.21 4.77 4.77
N SER A 76 -1.61 4.17 3.63
CA SER A 76 -2.38 4.89 2.63
C SER A 76 -3.78 5.20 3.16
N VAL A 77 -4.21 6.44 2.97
CA VAL A 77 -5.57 6.87 3.32
C VAL A 77 -6.50 6.82 2.12
N SER A 78 -7.79 6.67 2.38
CA SER A 78 -8.82 6.72 1.35
C SER A 78 -8.86 8.08 0.67
N THR A 79 -9.06 8.10 -0.64
CA THR A 79 -9.48 9.32 -1.35
C THR A 79 -10.89 9.72 -0.93
N PRO A 80 -11.30 11.00 -1.13
CA PRO A 80 -12.69 11.42 -0.97
C PRO A 80 -13.68 10.54 -1.77
N ALA A 81 -14.95 10.57 -1.37
CA ALA A 81 -16.03 9.95 -2.12
C ALA A 81 -16.04 10.48 -3.57
N GLY A 82 -16.17 9.59 -4.55
CA GLY A 82 -16.06 9.91 -5.98
C GLY A 82 -14.62 9.93 -6.53
N GLY A 83 -13.61 9.78 -5.66
CA GLY A 83 -12.20 9.75 -6.05
C GLY A 83 -11.60 11.13 -6.29
N THR A 84 -10.37 11.17 -6.78
CA THR A 84 -9.67 12.42 -7.10
C THR A 84 -8.80 12.23 -8.33
N SER A 85 -8.78 13.24 -9.21
CA SER A 85 -7.89 13.27 -10.36
C SER A 85 -6.63 14.05 -10.02
N PHE A 86 -5.48 13.51 -10.39
CA PHE A 86 -4.19 14.12 -10.12
C PHE A 86 -3.38 14.18 -11.41
N LYS A 87 -2.52 15.20 -11.52
CA LYS A 87 -1.44 15.19 -12.51
C LYS A 87 -0.47 14.05 -12.18
N LEU A 88 -0.02 13.33 -13.19
CA LEU A 88 1.02 12.31 -13.05
C LEU A 88 2.38 12.92 -13.39
N VAL A 89 3.38 12.74 -12.53
CA VAL A 89 4.75 13.22 -12.75
C VAL A 89 5.74 12.06 -12.56
N ASP A 90 6.55 11.78 -13.57
CA ASP A 90 7.65 10.80 -13.44
C ASP A 90 8.88 11.47 -12.80
N ALA A 91 9.36 10.91 -11.70
CA ALA A 91 10.55 11.36 -10.96
C ALA A 91 11.70 10.34 -11.01
N GLY A 92 11.68 9.38 -11.94
CA GLY A 92 12.74 8.39 -12.08
C GLY A 92 12.88 7.51 -10.84
N THR A 93 14.01 7.59 -10.12
CA THR A 93 14.17 6.88 -8.82
C THR A 93 13.38 7.57 -7.71
N GLY A 94 13.22 8.89 -7.77
CA GLY A 94 12.50 9.70 -6.79
C GLY A 94 13.14 9.78 -5.40
N THR A 95 14.35 9.27 -5.19
CA THR A 95 14.99 9.18 -3.87
C THR A 95 15.89 10.37 -3.50
N SER A 96 16.18 11.26 -4.45
CA SER A 96 17.00 12.46 -4.25
C SER A 96 16.23 13.73 -4.58
N ALA A 97 16.72 14.89 -4.14
CA ALA A 97 16.11 16.17 -4.48
C ALA A 97 16.19 16.49 -5.98
N ALA A 98 17.31 16.14 -6.63
CA ALA A 98 17.56 16.34 -8.05
C ALA A 98 16.49 15.69 -8.96
N ALA A 99 15.90 14.57 -8.53
CA ALA A 99 14.80 13.91 -9.24
C ALA A 99 13.54 14.79 -9.42
N TYR A 100 13.43 15.89 -8.66
CA TYR A 100 12.29 16.79 -8.61
C TYR A 100 12.62 18.21 -9.11
N GLU A 101 13.85 18.48 -9.52
CA GLU A 101 14.25 19.80 -10.01
C GLU A 101 13.45 20.17 -11.27
N GLY A 102 12.91 21.39 -11.29
CA GLY A 102 12.06 21.88 -12.39
C GLY A 102 10.69 21.19 -12.52
N LYS A 103 10.32 20.29 -11.59
CA LYS A 103 9.02 19.58 -11.63
C LYS A 103 8.08 20.16 -10.58
N ASP A 104 6.92 20.63 -11.05
CA ASP A 104 5.80 20.92 -10.15
C ASP A 104 5.08 19.62 -9.77
N VAL A 105 5.32 19.19 -8.53
CA VAL A 105 4.80 17.93 -7.97
C VAL A 105 3.81 18.13 -6.83
N ARG A 106 3.58 19.37 -6.37
CA ARG A 106 2.69 19.60 -5.23
C ARG A 106 1.26 19.25 -5.62
N GLY A 107 0.63 18.38 -4.84
CA GLY A 107 -0.72 17.86 -5.18
C GLY A 107 -0.76 16.95 -6.41
N ALA A 108 0.38 16.58 -7.00
CA ALA A 108 0.47 15.59 -8.07
C ALA A 108 0.65 14.17 -7.50
N VAL A 109 0.42 13.16 -8.33
CA VAL A 109 0.90 11.79 -8.08
C VAL A 109 2.25 11.63 -8.76
N VAL A 110 3.27 11.34 -7.96
CA VAL A 110 4.63 11.08 -8.45
C VAL A 110 4.81 9.60 -8.72
N LEU A 111 5.23 9.23 -9.91
CA LEU A 111 5.68 7.88 -10.24
C LEU A 111 7.21 7.77 -10.01
N ALA A 112 7.63 6.83 -9.17
CA ALA A 112 9.04 6.61 -8.85
C ALA A 112 9.40 5.12 -8.81
N SER A 113 10.67 4.78 -9.05
CA SER A 113 11.17 3.40 -9.13
C SER A 113 12.18 3.03 -8.04
N GLY A 114 12.57 3.98 -7.19
CA GLY A 114 13.55 3.78 -6.12
C GLY A 114 12.95 3.18 -4.83
N SER A 115 13.69 3.28 -3.73
CA SER A 115 13.23 2.77 -2.44
C SER A 115 11.99 3.54 -1.96
N LEU A 116 10.99 2.82 -1.42
CA LEU A 116 9.71 3.41 -1.01
C LEU A 116 9.92 4.51 0.05
N GLY A 117 10.76 4.24 1.06
CA GLY A 117 11.04 5.19 2.13
C GLY A 117 11.69 6.48 1.60
N GLY A 118 12.71 6.37 0.76
CA GLY A 118 13.38 7.54 0.17
C GLY A 118 12.45 8.35 -0.73
N ALA A 119 11.69 7.68 -1.59
CA ALA A 119 10.74 8.36 -2.47
C ALA A 119 9.58 9.01 -1.71
N TRP A 120 9.11 8.39 -0.63
CA TRP A 120 8.06 8.97 0.23
C TRP A 120 8.57 10.21 0.96
N GLN A 121 9.78 10.17 1.50
CA GLN A 121 10.40 11.35 2.12
C GLN A 121 10.47 12.52 1.14
N GLN A 122 10.95 12.28 -0.09
CA GLN A 122 11.14 13.35 -1.06
C GLN A 122 9.83 13.85 -1.71
N ALA A 123 8.95 12.96 -2.15
CA ALA A 123 7.70 13.34 -2.83
C ALA A 123 6.64 13.81 -1.82
N VAL A 124 6.38 13.01 -0.79
CA VAL A 124 5.24 13.21 0.11
C VAL A 124 5.57 14.23 1.18
N ARG A 125 6.57 13.95 2.03
CA ARG A 125 6.84 14.83 3.18
C ARG A 125 7.37 16.19 2.77
N ASN A 126 8.34 16.22 1.86
CA ASN A 126 9.05 17.46 1.55
C ASN A 126 8.33 18.33 0.54
N ARG A 127 7.44 17.75 -0.29
CA ARG A 127 6.85 18.45 -1.45
C ARG A 127 5.32 18.37 -1.53
N GLY A 128 4.67 17.61 -0.66
CA GLY A 128 3.21 17.51 -0.62
C GLY A 128 2.59 16.83 -1.84
N ALA A 129 3.34 15.93 -2.48
CA ALA A 129 2.83 15.07 -3.54
C ALA A 129 2.22 13.78 -2.95
N ALA A 130 1.43 13.05 -3.73
CA ALA A 130 1.20 11.62 -3.52
C ALA A 130 2.29 10.81 -4.25
N LEU A 131 2.50 9.57 -3.85
CA LEU A 131 3.53 8.69 -4.42
C LEU A 131 2.93 7.41 -4.99
N ALA A 132 3.38 7.01 -6.16
CA ALA A 132 3.17 5.72 -6.79
C ALA A 132 4.54 5.09 -7.07
N ARG A 133 4.77 3.86 -6.61
CA ARG A 133 6.04 3.15 -6.85
C ARG A 133 5.90 2.12 -7.96
N ARG A 134 6.72 2.27 -9.00
CA ARG A 134 6.97 1.26 -10.05
C ARG A 134 7.87 0.17 -9.46
N THR A 135 7.43 -1.09 -9.45
CA THR A 135 8.31 -2.22 -9.10
C THR A 135 8.82 -2.87 -10.39
N ARG A 136 10.11 -3.26 -10.41
CA ARG A 136 10.72 -3.97 -11.56
C ARG A 136 10.62 -5.49 -11.46
N SER A 137 10.11 -6.03 -10.36
CA SER A 137 10.00 -7.47 -10.13
C SER A 137 8.52 -7.82 -10.09
N CYS A 138 8.00 -8.33 -11.20
CA CYS A 138 6.62 -8.76 -11.40
C CYS A 138 5.55 -7.71 -11.03
N GLY A 139 5.15 -6.87 -12.00
CA GLY A 139 3.74 -6.50 -12.22
C GLY A 139 2.94 -5.69 -11.18
N TRP A 140 3.51 -5.06 -10.15
CA TRP A 140 2.68 -4.41 -9.12
C TRP A 140 3.09 -2.97 -8.75
N MET A 141 2.14 -2.04 -8.82
CA MET A 141 2.34 -0.63 -8.44
C MET A 141 1.78 -0.36 -7.04
N ARG A 142 2.50 0.41 -6.21
CA ARG A 142 2.14 0.69 -4.80
C ARG A 142 1.94 2.19 -4.57
N PHE A 143 0.78 2.61 -4.07
CA PHE A 143 0.45 4.04 -3.82
C PHE A 143 0.60 4.42 -2.36
N ALA A 144 1.04 5.64 -2.06
CA ALA A 144 1.01 6.29 -0.76
C ALA A 144 0.44 7.71 -0.92
N ALA A 145 -0.61 8.04 -0.16
CA ALA A 145 -1.24 9.36 -0.17
C ALA A 145 -0.72 10.25 0.98
N ALA A 146 -0.62 11.55 0.73
CA ALA A 146 -0.27 12.55 1.73
C ALA A 146 -1.54 13.07 2.42
N SER A 147 -1.51 13.27 3.75
CA SER A 147 -2.46 14.14 4.44
C SER A 147 -1.71 15.19 5.25
N SER A 148 -2.22 16.43 5.22
CA SER A 148 -1.72 17.52 6.05
C SER A 148 -2.17 17.31 7.50
N GLY A 149 -1.34 16.66 8.31
CA GLY A 149 -1.59 16.50 9.73
C GLY A 149 -0.33 15.99 10.42
N SER A 150 0.21 16.78 11.34
CA SER A 150 1.38 16.41 12.14
C SER A 150 1.08 15.15 12.96
N ARG A 151 1.85 14.08 12.74
CA ARG A 151 2.13 13.09 13.79
C ARG A 151 3.40 12.28 13.51
N THR A 152 3.99 11.89 14.62
CA THR A 152 5.32 11.38 14.88
C THR A 152 5.68 10.07 14.16
N THR A 153 6.98 9.88 13.93
CA THR A 153 7.62 8.76 13.25
C THR A 153 7.46 7.41 13.98
N PRO A 154 7.10 6.32 13.28
CA PRO A 154 7.41 4.97 13.74
C PRO A 154 8.64 4.38 13.04
N LYS A 155 9.41 3.60 13.82
CA LYS A 155 10.62 2.88 13.46
C LYS A 155 10.42 1.90 12.28
N THR A 156 11.49 1.73 11.51
CA THR A 156 11.70 0.69 10.49
C THR A 156 11.44 -0.72 11.06
N PRO A 157 10.75 -1.58 10.31
CA PRO A 157 11.08 -3.00 10.28
C PRO A 157 11.63 -3.37 8.90
N SER A 158 12.82 -3.92 8.92
CA SER A 158 13.39 -4.72 7.83
C SER A 158 12.53 -5.96 7.64
N ALA A 159 12.04 -6.20 6.43
CA ALA A 159 11.94 -7.52 5.80
C ALA A 159 11.32 -7.38 4.41
N CYS A 160 12.12 -7.73 3.40
CA CYS A 160 11.61 -8.35 2.19
C CYS A 160 11.00 -9.69 2.59
N TRP A 161 9.82 -10.01 2.04
CA TRP A 161 9.42 -11.40 1.87
C TRP A 161 10.00 -11.88 0.55
#